data_AF-A0A7S1EDF8-F1
#
_entry.id   AF-A0A7S1EDF8-F1
#
_cell.length_a   1.000
_cell.length_b   1.000
_cell.length_c   1.000
_cell.angle_alpha   90.00
_cell.angle_beta   90.00
_cell.angle_gamma   90.00
#
_symmetry.space_group_name_H-M   'P 1'
#
loop_
_entity.id
_entity.type
_entity.pdbx_description
1 polymer ?
#
loop_
_entity_poly.entity_id
_entity_poly.type
_entity_poly.pdbx_seq_one_letter_code
_entity_poly.pdbx_strand_id
1 'polypeptide(L)'
;KPVNPSLGFGLYGLAKKGVLPFGTSLSPEEIAAGKQARVTDLPEPDALLQAAFVLTGAQKQDLVSAPAHVAAPMLYGGACAYFMVVPSAYYIARRVRGGFEEAVLSAVNSGGQNAMRGALVGAMCGAEYGLQAIPQRWVEGLEHG
;
A
#
# COMPACT_ATOMS: atom_id res chain seq x y z
N LYS A 1 16.58 -6.96 -18.79
CA LYS A 1 16.43 -5.54 -19.25
C LYS A 1 16.84 -4.62 -18.10
N PRO A 2 17.39 -3.42 -18.38
CA PRO A 2 17.81 -2.48 -17.33
C PRO A 2 16.64 -2.08 -16.41
N VAL A 3 15.42 -2.00 -16.96
CA VAL A 3 14.17 -1.88 -16.20
C VAL A 3 13.69 -3.27 -15.79
N ASN A 4 13.74 -3.58 -14.49
CA ASN A 4 13.32 -4.86 -13.90
C ASN A 4 12.92 -4.69 -12.41
N PRO A 5 12.33 -5.70 -11.74
CA PRO A 5 11.83 -5.59 -10.36
C PRO A 5 12.83 -5.10 -9.30
N SER A 6 14.14 -5.32 -9.48
CA SER A 6 15.15 -4.86 -8.51
C SER A 6 15.46 -3.37 -8.63
N LEU A 7 15.05 -2.71 -9.72
CA LEU A 7 15.34 -1.30 -10.01
C LEU A 7 14.91 -0.39 -8.86
N GLY A 8 13.67 -0.51 -8.39
CA GLY A 8 13.13 0.37 -7.35
C GLY A 8 13.90 0.26 -6.02
N PHE A 9 14.28 -0.97 -5.63
CA PHE A 9 15.11 -1.20 -4.45
C PHE A 9 16.54 -0.66 -4.62
N GLY A 10 17.11 -0.78 -5.82
CA GLY A 10 18.40 -0.19 -6.16
C GLY A 10 18.39 1.34 -6.03
N LEU A 11 17.37 2.00 -6.59
CA LEU A 11 17.19 3.45 -6.49
C LEU A 11 17.00 3.89 -5.03
N TYR A 12 16.17 3.19 -4.27
CA TYR A 12 15.97 3.46 -2.84
C TYR A 12 17.29 3.31 -2.05
N GLY A 13 18.11 2.32 -2.39
CA GLY A 13 19.45 2.14 -1.82
C GLY A 13 20.41 3.29 -2.14
N LEU A 14 20.35 3.86 -3.35
CA LEU A 14 21.13 5.04 -3.72
C LEU A 14 20.65 6.31 -2.98
N ALA A 15 19.34 6.44 -2.75
CA ALA A 15 18.79 7.51 -1.90
C ALA A 15 19.31 7.41 -0.47
N LYS A 16 19.27 6.21 0.14
CA LYS A 16 19.84 5.96 1.48
C LYS A 16 21.33 6.30 1.58
N LYS A 17 22.09 6.11 0.50
CA LYS A 17 23.54 6.39 0.44
C LYS A 17 23.89 7.85 0.19
N GLY A 18 22.92 8.74 0.01
CA GLY A 18 23.20 10.14 -0.27
C GLY A 18 23.27 10.51 -1.75
N VAL A 19 23.31 9.52 -2.65
CA VAL A 19 23.61 9.69 -4.08
C VAL A 19 22.44 10.32 -4.83
N LEU A 20 21.21 9.90 -4.53
CA LEU A 20 20.00 10.51 -5.08
C LEU A 20 19.43 11.53 -4.08
N PRO A 21 18.81 12.62 -4.55
CA PRO A 21 18.29 13.69 -3.70
C PRO A 21 16.90 13.37 -3.15
N PHE A 22 16.65 12.11 -2.74
CA PHE A 22 15.40 11.70 -2.11
C PHE A 22 15.58 11.52 -0.60
N GLY A 23 14.57 11.94 0.17
CA GLY A 23 14.46 11.64 1.59
C GLY A 23 14.15 10.16 1.77
N THR A 24 14.58 9.53 2.86
CA THR A 24 14.30 8.11 3.10
C THR A 24 13.87 7.87 4.52
N SER A 25 12.86 7.01 4.69
CA SER A 25 12.43 6.53 6.01
C SER A 25 13.49 5.64 6.63
N LEU A 26 13.57 5.69 7.95
CA LEU A 26 14.44 4.84 8.76
C LEU A 26 13.71 3.56 9.16
N SER A 27 14.43 2.45 9.21
CA SER A 27 13.94 1.24 9.89
C SER A 27 13.92 1.45 11.41
N PRO A 28 13.14 0.67 12.16
CA PRO A 28 13.15 0.71 13.63
C PRO A 28 14.56 0.54 14.22
N GLU A 29 15.38 -0.32 13.61
CA GLU A 29 16.78 -0.54 13.99
C GLU A 29 17.65 0.70 13.76
N GLU A 30 17.43 1.41 12.64
CA GLU A 30 18.14 2.64 12.32
C GLU A 30 17.78 3.77 13.31
N ILE A 31 16.51 3.85 13.71
CA ILE A 31 16.03 4.78 14.75
C ILE A 31 16.66 4.43 16.10
N ALA A 32 16.67 3.16 16.49
CA ALA A 32 17.28 2.70 17.73
C ALA A 32 18.81 2.96 17.77
N ALA A 33 19.47 2.92 16.61
CA ALA A 33 20.87 3.28 16.44
C ALA A 33 21.13 4.81 16.41
N GLY A 34 20.10 5.64 16.62
CA GLY A 34 20.23 7.11 16.66
C GLY A 34 20.46 7.75 15.30
N LYS A 35 20.19 7.05 14.18
CA LYS A 35 20.26 7.67 12.86
C LYS A 35 19.14 8.68 12.70
N GLN A 36 19.40 9.72 11.92
CA GLN A 36 18.42 10.74 11.57
C GLN A 36 17.95 10.54 10.13
N ALA A 37 16.66 10.80 9.89
CA ALA A 37 16.11 10.77 8.56
C ALA A 37 16.78 11.86 7.71
N ARG A 38 17.16 11.51 6.48
CA ARG A 38 17.70 12.50 5.56
C ARG A 38 16.56 13.33 5.02
N VAL A 39 16.59 14.63 5.28
CA VAL A 39 15.67 15.60 4.68
C VAL A 39 16.33 16.16 3.41
N THR A 40 15.59 16.16 2.30
CA THR A 40 16.02 16.65 0.99
C THR A 40 14.84 17.31 0.29
N ASP A 41 15.09 18.01 -0.82
CA ASP A 41 14.03 18.65 -1.62
C ASP A 41 13.01 17.66 -2.22
N LEU A 42 13.36 16.37 -2.36
CA LEU A 42 12.42 15.32 -2.77
C LEU A 42 12.09 14.40 -1.58
N PRO A 43 11.11 14.74 -0.72
CA PRO A 43 10.84 13.99 0.50
C PRO A 43 10.16 12.63 0.27
N GLU A 44 9.78 12.29 -0.97
CA GLU A 44 8.89 11.17 -1.28
C GLU A 44 9.64 10.01 -1.96
N PRO A 45 10.32 9.13 -1.20
CA PRO A 45 11.04 7.99 -1.76
C PRO A 45 10.12 6.88 -2.25
N ASP A 46 8.84 6.91 -1.88
CA ASP A 46 7.86 5.91 -2.27
C ASP A 46 7.75 5.80 -3.79
N ALA A 47 7.95 6.91 -4.51
CA ALA A 47 8.02 6.92 -5.97
C ALA A 47 9.14 6.00 -6.52
N LEU A 48 10.27 5.85 -5.80
CA LEU A 48 11.35 4.93 -6.17
C LEU A 48 10.91 3.46 -6.00
N LEU A 49 10.16 3.18 -4.94
CA LEU A 49 9.65 1.83 -4.65
C LEU A 49 8.51 1.43 -5.57
N GLN A 50 7.73 2.39 -6.09
CA GLN A 50 6.63 2.14 -7.04
C GLN A 50 7.08 1.28 -8.23
N ALA A 51 8.26 1.58 -8.78
CA ALA A 51 8.82 0.82 -9.89
C ALA A 51 9.00 -0.67 -9.55
N ALA A 52 9.45 -1.00 -8.33
CA ALA A 52 9.62 -2.39 -7.92
C ALA A 52 8.28 -3.14 -7.89
N PHE A 53 7.22 -2.51 -7.34
CA PHE A 53 5.89 -3.11 -7.30
C PHE A 53 5.31 -3.34 -8.69
N VAL A 54 5.26 -2.30 -9.51
CA VAL A 54 4.66 -2.34 -10.86
C VAL A 54 5.41 -3.30 -11.77
N LEU A 55 6.75 -3.30 -11.74
CA LEU A 55 7.55 -4.21 -12.57
C LEU A 55 7.43 -5.66 -12.11
N THR A 56 7.27 -5.91 -10.81
CA THR A 56 6.95 -7.25 -10.30
C THR A 56 5.57 -7.69 -10.80
N GLY A 57 4.57 -6.82 -10.69
CA GLY A 57 3.21 -7.09 -11.16
C GLY A 57 3.15 -7.37 -12.66
N ALA A 58 3.85 -6.58 -13.48
CA ALA A 58 3.91 -6.75 -14.93
C ALA A 58 4.51 -8.09 -15.39
N GLN A 59 5.28 -8.77 -14.52
CA GLN A 59 5.85 -10.09 -14.81
C GLN A 59 4.92 -11.23 -14.39
N LYS A 60 3.86 -10.96 -13.63
CA LYS A 60 2.88 -11.97 -13.20
C LYS A 60 1.81 -12.18 -14.26
N GLN A 61 1.76 -13.39 -14.82
CA GLN A 61 0.76 -13.76 -15.83
C GLN A 61 -0.65 -13.92 -15.23
N ASP A 62 -0.74 -14.16 -13.93
CA ASP A 62 -1.96 -14.51 -13.21
C ASP A 62 -2.48 -13.37 -12.31
N LEU A 63 -1.97 -12.15 -12.46
CA LEU A 63 -2.31 -11.04 -11.57
C LEU A 63 -3.80 -10.69 -11.59
N VAL A 64 -4.47 -10.90 -12.72
CA VAL A 64 -5.93 -10.70 -12.87
C VAL A 64 -6.73 -11.71 -12.03
N SER A 65 -6.24 -12.94 -11.96
CA SER A 65 -6.82 -14.03 -11.16
C SER A 65 -6.34 -14.04 -9.71
N ALA A 66 -5.27 -13.32 -9.39
CA ALA A 66 -4.75 -13.24 -8.04
C ALA A 66 -5.77 -12.58 -7.08
N PRO A 67 -5.74 -12.93 -5.78
CA PRO A 67 -6.53 -12.26 -4.77
C PRO A 67 -6.30 -10.74 -4.79
N ALA A 68 -7.35 -9.95 -4.53
CA ALA A 68 -7.28 -8.50 -4.61
C ALA A 68 -6.21 -7.90 -3.68
N HIS A 69 -6.00 -8.49 -2.50
CA HIS A 69 -4.97 -8.07 -1.55
C HIS A 69 -3.53 -8.28 -2.08
N VAL A 70 -3.31 -9.17 -3.05
CA VAL A 70 -2.03 -9.36 -3.74
C VAL A 70 -1.94 -8.45 -4.97
N ALA A 71 -3.00 -8.37 -5.76
CA ALA A 71 -3.00 -7.64 -7.02
C ALA A 71 -2.88 -6.12 -6.82
N ALA A 72 -3.60 -5.56 -5.86
CA ALA A 72 -3.64 -4.12 -5.63
C ALA A 72 -2.25 -3.50 -5.33
N PRO A 73 -1.45 -4.01 -4.36
CA PRO A 73 -0.13 -3.46 -4.10
C PRO A 73 0.85 -3.68 -5.26
N MET A 74 0.68 -4.72 -6.09
CA MET A 74 1.53 -4.94 -7.27
C MET A 74 1.18 -4.02 -8.44
N LEU A 75 -0.08 -3.57 -8.54
CA LEU A 75 -0.51 -2.64 -9.59
C LEU A 75 -0.26 -1.18 -9.22
N TYR A 76 -0.48 -0.83 -7.95
CA TYR A 76 -0.53 0.57 -7.51
C TYR A 76 0.52 0.94 -6.46
N GLY A 77 1.19 -0.04 -5.87
CA GLY A 77 2.19 0.16 -4.82
C GLY A 77 1.67 -0.14 -3.41
N GLY A 78 2.59 -0.46 -2.51
CA GLY A 78 2.29 -0.84 -1.11
C GLY A 78 2.43 0.29 -0.08
N ALA A 79 3.05 1.42 -0.43
CA ALA A 79 3.42 2.45 0.53
C ALA A 79 2.27 3.45 0.83
N CYS A 80 2.51 4.39 1.74
CA CYS A 80 1.51 5.33 2.25
C CYS A 80 1.24 6.52 1.33
N ALA A 81 2.07 6.74 0.31
CA ALA A 81 1.86 7.80 -0.67
C ALA A 81 0.46 7.74 -1.31
N TYR A 82 -0.19 8.91 -1.43
CA TYR A 82 -1.58 9.01 -1.87
C TYR A 82 -1.81 8.38 -3.25
N PHE A 83 -0.82 8.52 -4.15
CA PHE A 83 -0.87 7.96 -5.51
C PHE A 83 -0.77 6.43 -5.54
N MET A 84 -0.42 5.78 -4.43
CA MET A 84 -0.51 4.33 -4.27
C MET A 84 -1.80 3.92 -3.57
N VAL A 85 -2.12 4.60 -2.47
CA VAL A 85 -3.24 4.23 -1.60
C VAL A 85 -4.59 4.40 -2.30
N VAL A 86 -4.82 5.56 -2.93
CA VAL A 86 -6.11 5.91 -3.55
C VAL A 86 -6.50 4.94 -4.68
N PRO A 87 -5.69 4.73 -5.74
CA PRO A 87 -6.06 3.79 -6.80
C PRO A 87 -6.13 2.34 -6.30
N SER A 88 -5.30 1.95 -5.33
CA SER A 88 -5.39 0.63 -4.70
C SER A 88 -6.72 0.43 -3.95
N ALA A 89 -7.21 1.45 -3.26
CA ALA A 89 -8.49 1.39 -2.55
C ALA A 89 -9.65 1.25 -3.54
N TYR A 90 -9.69 2.08 -4.59
CA TYR A 90 -10.70 1.96 -5.65
C TYR A 90 -10.69 0.58 -6.33
N TYR A 91 -9.50 0.07 -6.62
CA TYR A 91 -9.35 -1.27 -7.20
C TYR A 91 -9.93 -2.34 -6.29
N ILE A 92 -9.59 -2.34 -4.99
CA ILE A 92 -10.10 -3.34 -4.04
C ILE A 92 -11.62 -3.23 -3.90
N ALA A 93 -12.14 -2.03 -3.67
CA ALA A 93 -13.58 -1.79 -3.51
C ALA A 93 -14.39 -2.29 -4.71
N ARG A 94 -13.87 -2.17 -5.93
CA ARG A 94 -14.55 -2.64 -7.14
C ARG A 94 -14.30 -4.12 -7.47
N ARG A 95 -13.11 -4.63 -7.16
CA ARG A 95 -12.66 -5.98 -7.53
C ARG A 95 -13.24 -7.06 -6.63
N VAL A 96 -13.34 -6.76 -5.33
CA VAL A 96 -13.93 -7.67 -4.33
C VAL A 96 -15.45 -7.63 -4.46
N ARG A 97 -16.10 -8.80 -4.35
CA ARG A 97 -17.54 -8.94 -4.60
C ARG A 97 -18.32 -9.58 -3.45
N GLY A 98 -17.66 -10.14 -2.44
CA GLY A 98 -18.31 -10.70 -1.25
C GLY A 98 -18.64 -9.67 -0.17
N GLY A 99 -18.94 -8.43 -0.55
CA GLY A 99 -19.48 -7.41 0.36
C GLY A 99 -18.44 -6.66 1.19
N PHE A 100 -18.95 -5.94 2.20
CA PHE A 100 -18.18 -5.04 3.07
C PHE A 100 -17.02 -5.77 3.76
N GLU A 101 -17.32 -6.88 4.42
CA GLU A 101 -16.34 -7.63 5.21
C GLU A 101 -15.16 -8.11 4.36
N GLU A 102 -15.44 -8.77 3.23
CA GLU A 102 -14.38 -9.27 2.35
C GLU A 102 -13.53 -8.12 1.77
N ALA A 103 -14.16 -7.00 1.41
CA ALA A 103 -13.45 -5.86 0.84
C ALA A 103 -12.50 -5.23 1.86
N VAL A 104 -12.96 -4.99 3.09
CA VAL A 104 -12.14 -4.45 4.17
C VAL A 104 -11.03 -5.42 4.54
N LEU A 105 -11.32 -6.72 4.66
CA LEU A 105 -10.32 -7.75 4.93
C LEU A 105 -9.24 -7.80 3.82
N SER A 106 -9.64 -7.67 2.56
CA SER A 106 -8.71 -7.61 1.43
C SER A 106 -7.81 -6.37 1.50
N ALA A 107 -8.35 -5.22 1.90
CA ALA A 107 -7.59 -4.00 2.08
C ALA A 107 -6.58 -4.10 3.24
N VAL A 108 -7.00 -4.57 4.42
CA VAL A 108 -6.10 -4.68 5.58
C VAL A 108 -5.03 -5.75 5.40
N ASN A 109 -5.33 -6.82 4.65
CA ASN A 109 -4.36 -7.91 4.38
C ASN A 109 -3.42 -7.64 3.20
N SER A 110 -3.49 -6.46 2.58
CA SER A 110 -2.69 -6.14 1.39
C SER A 110 -1.25 -5.65 1.67
N GLY A 111 -0.83 -5.66 2.94
CA GLY A 111 0.51 -5.25 3.39
C GLY A 111 0.80 -3.76 3.20
N GLY A 112 2.00 -3.33 3.63
CA GLY A 112 2.41 -1.92 3.57
C GLY A 112 1.51 -1.01 4.41
N GLN A 113 1.11 0.16 3.89
CA GLN A 113 0.15 1.02 4.59
C GLN A 113 -1.30 0.57 4.36
N ASN A 114 -1.67 -0.46 5.10
CA ASN A 114 -2.97 -1.10 5.01
C ASN A 114 -4.07 -0.35 5.78
N ALA A 115 -3.73 0.50 6.76
CA ALA A 115 -4.70 1.17 7.61
C ALA A 115 -5.50 2.23 6.83
N MET A 116 -4.81 3.13 6.12
CA MET A 116 -5.49 4.16 5.31
C MET A 116 -6.25 3.54 4.14
N ARG A 117 -5.70 2.48 3.53
CA ARG A 117 -6.38 1.72 2.47
C ARG A 117 -7.65 1.05 3.02
N GLY A 118 -7.57 0.44 4.19
CA GLY A 118 -8.71 -0.15 4.89
C GLY A 118 -9.79 0.87 5.22
N ALA A 119 -9.41 2.04 5.73
CA ALA A 119 -10.35 3.14 6.01
C ALA A 119 -11.09 3.62 4.75
N LEU A 120 -10.38 3.84 3.65
CA LEU A 120 -11.00 4.27 2.38
C LEU A 120 -11.91 3.19 1.80
N VAL A 121 -11.48 1.93 1.79
CA VAL A 121 -12.31 0.80 1.34
C VAL A 121 -13.55 0.65 2.24
N GLY A 122 -13.39 0.76 3.55
CA GLY A 122 -14.50 0.75 4.50
C GLY A 122 -15.49 1.88 4.26
N ALA A 123 -15.03 3.10 4.00
CA ALA A 123 -15.91 4.22 3.67
C ALA A 123 -16.70 3.97 2.37
N MET A 124 -16.04 3.52 1.30
CA MET A 124 -16.69 3.26 0.01
C MET A 124 -17.67 2.09 0.09
N CYS A 125 -17.24 0.95 0.62
CA CYS A 125 -18.07 -0.24 0.74
C CYS A 125 -19.18 -0.05 1.79
N GLY A 126 -18.95 0.73 2.84
CA GLY A 126 -19.99 1.09 3.82
C GLY A 126 -21.10 1.92 3.19
N ALA A 127 -20.76 2.85 2.29
CA ALA A 127 -21.73 3.60 1.51
C ALA A 127 -22.47 2.72 0.47
N GLU A 128 -21.79 1.73 -0.12
CA GLU A 128 -22.36 0.83 -1.14
C GLU A 128 -23.28 -0.25 -0.55
N TYR A 129 -22.85 -0.93 0.51
CA TYR A 129 -23.56 -2.07 1.10
C TYR A 129 -24.43 -1.70 2.31
N GLY A 130 -24.28 -0.48 2.85
CA GLY A 130 -25.03 0.03 4.00
C GLY A 130 -24.52 -0.50 5.35
N LEU A 131 -25.02 0.11 6.43
CA LEU A 131 -24.60 -0.20 7.81
C LEU A 131 -24.83 -1.67 8.20
N GLN A 132 -25.90 -2.30 7.68
CA GLN A 132 -26.25 -3.69 7.99
C GLN A 132 -25.23 -4.70 7.45
N ALA A 133 -24.38 -4.29 6.50
CA ALA A 133 -23.31 -5.12 5.97
C ALA A 133 -22.04 -5.10 6.86
N ILE A 134 -21.95 -4.17 7.81
CA ILE A 134 -20.82 -4.08 8.74
C ILE A 134 -20.99 -5.15 9.81
N PRO A 135 -20.00 -6.05 9.99
CA PRO A 135 -20.13 -7.08 11.01
C PRO A 135 -20.19 -6.46 12.41
N GLN A 136 -21.24 -6.79 13.17
CA GLN A 136 -21.45 -6.24 14.51
C GLN A 136 -20.24 -6.46 15.44
N ARG A 137 -19.58 -7.62 15.31
CA ARG A 137 -18.35 -7.94 16.06
C ARG A 137 -17.18 -6.98 15.80
N TRP A 138 -17.18 -6.27 14.67
CA TRP A 138 -16.18 -5.22 14.41
C TRP A 138 -16.56 -3.92 15.09
N VAL A 139 -17.85 -3.59 15.15
CA VAL A 139 -18.36 -2.40 15.84
C VAL A 139 -18.14 -2.51 17.34
N GLU A 140 -18.45 -3.66 17.94
CA GLU A 140 -18.26 -3.92 19.38
C GLU A 140 -16.81 -3.77 19.85
N GLY A 141 -15.84 -3.88 18.94
CA GLY A 141 -14.41 -3.72 19.21
C GLY A 141 -13.84 -2.34 18.90
N LEU A 142 -14.66 -1.38 18.42
CA LEU A 142 -14.19 -0.04 18.11
C LEU A 142 -14.07 0.83 19.36
N GLU A 143 -12.97 1.57 19.45
CA GLU A 143 -12.86 2.66 20.41
C GLU A 143 -13.84 3.77 19.99
N HIS A 144 -14.83 4.06 20.84
CA HIS A 144 -15.92 5.02 20.58
C HIS A 144 -16.93 4.61 19.49
N GLY A 145 -17.12 3.30 19.26
CA GLY A 145 -18.11 2.74 18.32
C GLY A 145 -19.55 2.69 18.83
#